data_AF-A0AAU8IL64-F1
#
_entry.id   AF-A0AAU8IL64-F1
#
_cell.length_a   1.000
_cell.length_b   1.000
_cell.length_c   1.000
_cell.angle_alpha   90.00
_cell.angle_beta   90.00
_cell.angle_gamma   90.00
#
_symmetry.space_group_name_H-M   'P 1'
#
loop_
_entity.id
_entity.type
_entity.pdbx_description
1 polymer ?
#
loop_
_entity_poly.entity_id
_entity_poly.type
_entity_poly.pdbx_seq_one_letter_code
_entity_poly.pdbx_strand_id
1 'polypeptide(L)'
;MTPLAKHANPRAEQTPGAAPGPADEPSKDALVRYLEDRFACTQSCTECARACAMRVSSADRAGVAAGARGPARPPAAGADPDAGGRTPQEPRRTLLLCVEICDATCRLLSEEALRDEYALRLQVEWCRAVALECAHACDRMPDGEDCARRCRACARACSDFLATLG
;
A
#
# COMPACT_ATOMS: atom_id res chain seq x y z
N MET A 1 60.94 -38.65 16.43
CA MET A 1 60.71 -37.66 17.50
C MET A 1 60.71 -36.28 16.84
N THR A 2 59.54 -35.78 16.47
CA THR A 2 59.37 -34.51 15.75
C THR A 2 58.91 -33.44 16.74
N PRO A 3 59.54 -32.26 16.82
CA PRO A 3 59.06 -31.22 17.72
C PRO A 3 57.85 -30.49 17.12
N LEU A 4 56.84 -30.29 17.97
CA LEU A 4 55.60 -29.58 17.68
C LEU A 4 55.89 -28.08 17.53
N ALA A 5 55.68 -27.52 16.33
CA ALA A 5 55.76 -26.09 16.10
C ALA A 5 54.62 -25.37 16.84
N LYS A 6 54.99 -24.44 17.72
CA LYS A 6 54.07 -23.55 18.42
C LYS A 6 53.56 -22.51 17.41
N HIS A 7 52.32 -22.63 16.96
CA HIS A 7 51.65 -21.55 16.22
C HIS A 7 51.44 -20.36 17.18
N ALA A 8 52.16 -19.27 16.93
CA ALA A 8 51.93 -18.00 17.59
C ALA A 8 50.57 -17.43 17.15
N ASN A 9 49.77 -16.98 18.11
CA ASN A 9 48.45 -16.37 17.92
C ASN A 9 48.60 -14.85 17.71
N PRO A 10 48.22 -14.26 16.57
CA PRO A 10 48.34 -12.83 16.32
C PRO A 10 47.12 -12.03 16.84
N ARG A 11 46.73 -12.24 18.10
CA ARG A 11 45.66 -11.45 18.77
C ARG A 11 46.18 -10.72 20.00
N ALA A 12 47.04 -9.75 19.74
CA ALA A 12 47.23 -8.54 20.53
C ALA A 12 47.54 -7.51 19.43
N GLU A 13 46.73 -6.51 19.13
CA GLU A 13 46.21 -5.47 20.03
C GLU A 13 44.83 -5.02 19.51
N GLN A 14 43.80 -5.12 20.35
CA GLN A 14 42.55 -4.39 20.16
C GLN A 14 42.38 -3.47 21.35
N THR A 15 42.75 -2.20 21.15
CA THR A 15 42.35 -1.07 21.97
C THR A 15 40.83 -1.06 22.12
N PRO A 16 40.26 -0.81 23.31
CA PRO A 16 38.83 -0.58 23.43
C PRO A 16 38.52 0.78 22.77
N GLY A 17 38.02 0.73 21.54
CA GLY A 17 37.51 1.89 20.83
C GLY A 17 36.32 2.49 21.58
N ALA A 18 36.33 3.81 21.66
CA ALA A 18 35.35 4.68 22.29
C ALA A 18 33.89 4.22 22.17
N ALA A 19 33.14 4.42 23.26
CA ALA A 19 31.68 4.36 23.24
C ALA A 19 31.13 5.24 22.11
N PRO A 20 30.09 4.81 21.38
CA PRO A 20 29.46 5.65 20.37
C PRO A 20 28.86 6.88 21.05
N GLY A 21 29.31 8.06 20.60
CA GLY A 21 28.77 9.34 21.05
C GLY A 21 27.36 9.62 20.49
N PRO A 22 26.72 10.74 20.88
CA PRO A 22 25.32 11.09 20.59
C PRO A 22 25.03 11.47 19.12
N ALA A 23 25.81 10.96 18.16
CA ALA A 23 25.74 11.34 16.75
C ALA A 23 24.69 10.57 15.93
N ASP A 24 23.98 9.62 16.54
CA ASP A 24 22.94 8.81 15.87
C ASP A 24 21.50 9.19 16.26
N GLU A 25 21.29 10.24 17.06
CA GLU A 25 19.93 10.68 17.39
C GLU A 25 19.38 11.57 16.27
N PRO A 26 18.26 11.19 15.61
CA PRO A 26 17.69 12.00 14.53
C PRO A 26 17.34 13.40 15.03
N SER A 27 17.65 14.42 14.22
CA SER A 27 17.27 15.81 14.54
C SER A 27 15.77 15.91 14.81
N LYS A 28 15.37 16.78 15.73
CA LYS A 28 13.96 17.04 16.04
C LYS A 28 13.17 17.41 14.78
N ASP A 29 13.76 18.15 13.85
CA ASP A 29 13.12 18.53 12.59
C ASP A 29 12.88 17.31 11.68
N ALA A 30 13.81 16.35 11.68
CA ALA A 30 13.66 15.09 10.93
C ALA A 30 12.57 14.22 11.54
N LEU A 31 12.49 14.16 12.88
CA LEU A 31 11.42 13.45 13.59
C LEU A 31 10.05 14.09 13.33
N VAL A 32 9.95 15.43 13.39
CA VAL A 32 8.70 16.14 13.08
C VAL A 32 8.24 15.83 11.67
N ARG A 33 9.14 15.93 10.68
CA ARG A 33 8.81 15.63 9.28
C ARG A 33 8.36 14.17 9.09
N TYR A 34 9.06 13.22 9.71
CA TYR A 34 8.66 11.82 9.69
C TYR A 34 7.23 11.62 10.23
N LEU A 35 6.88 12.27 11.35
CA LEU A 35 5.55 12.18 11.96
C LEU A 35 4.47 12.85 11.10
N GLU A 36 4.76 13.99 10.48
CA GLU A 36 3.86 14.68 9.56
C GLU A 36 3.56 13.84 8.31
N ASP A 37 4.60 13.29 7.67
CA ASP A 37 4.47 12.45 6.48
C ASP A 37 3.74 11.12 6.81
N ARG A 38 4.02 10.54 7.99
CA ARG A 38 3.31 9.36 8.50
C ARG A 38 1.82 9.64 8.73
N PHE A 39 1.48 10.79 9.30
CA PHE A 39 0.09 11.20 9.52
C PHE A 39 -0.64 11.43 8.19
N ALA A 40 -0.01 12.14 7.25
CA ALA A 40 -0.56 12.40 5.92
C ALA A 40 -0.80 11.10 5.13
N CYS A 41 0.11 10.12 5.24
CA CYS A 41 -0.06 8.80 4.63
C CYS A 41 -1.24 8.04 5.27
N THR A 42 -1.33 8.03 6.60
CA THR A 42 -2.44 7.38 7.33
C THR A 42 -3.80 7.98 6.95
N GLN A 43 -3.88 9.31 6.88
CA GLN A 43 -5.10 10.01 6.47
C GLN A 43 -5.50 9.62 5.04
N SER A 44 -4.55 9.64 4.12
CA SER A 44 -4.81 9.35 2.71
C SER A 44 -5.24 7.90 2.49
N CYS A 45 -4.63 6.93 3.19
CA CYS A 45 -5.05 5.53 3.17
C CYS A 45 -6.48 5.36 3.68
N THR A 46 -6.87 6.05 4.76
CA THR A 46 -8.23 6.00 5.32
C THR A 46 -9.26 6.53 4.33
N GLU A 47 -8.99 7.67 3.72
CA GLU A 47 -9.87 8.27 2.72
C GLU A 47 -10.00 7.39 1.46
N CYS A 48 -8.88 6.80 1.02
CA CYS A 48 -8.84 5.86 -0.10
C CYS A 48 -9.71 4.63 0.15
N ALA A 49 -9.49 3.94 1.28
CA ALA A 49 -10.26 2.78 1.68
C ALA A 49 -11.76 3.10 1.72
N ARG A 50 -12.13 4.24 2.31
CA ARG A 50 -13.53 4.68 2.37
C ARG A 50 -14.13 4.90 0.98
N ALA A 51 -13.42 5.58 0.08
CA ALA A 51 -13.90 5.85 -1.28
C ALA A 51 -14.10 4.54 -2.07
N CYS A 52 -13.15 3.61 -1.99
CA CYS A 52 -13.24 2.30 -2.62
C CYS A 52 -14.40 1.48 -2.06
N ALA A 53 -14.59 1.43 -0.74
CA ALA A 53 -15.68 0.71 -0.10
C ALA A 53 -17.07 1.25 -0.49
N MET A 54 -17.21 2.58 -0.56
CA MET A 54 -18.44 3.23 -1.05
C MET A 54 -18.73 2.88 -2.50
N ARG A 55 -17.68 2.78 -3.34
CA ARG A 55 -17.84 2.44 -4.74
C ARG A 55 -18.23 0.97 -4.93
N VAL A 56 -17.60 0.03 -4.23
CA VAL A 56 -18.04 -1.38 -4.20
C VAL A 56 -19.51 -1.48 -3.80
N SER A 57 -19.90 -0.80 -2.72
CA SER A 57 -21.28 -0.79 -2.24
C SER A 57 -22.28 -0.22 -3.26
N SER A 58 -21.88 0.82 -4.02
CA SER A 58 -22.72 1.39 -5.08
C SER A 58 -22.89 0.44 -6.27
N ALA A 59 -21.81 -0.27 -6.66
CA ALA A 59 -21.84 -1.25 -7.73
C ALA A 59 -22.74 -2.45 -7.37
N ASP A 60 -22.69 -2.89 -6.11
CA ASP A 60 -23.55 -3.97 -5.60
C ASP A 60 -25.03 -3.61 -5.69
N ARG A 61 -25.41 -2.40 -5.25
CA ARG A 61 -26.79 -1.93 -5.35
C ARG A 61 -27.26 -1.82 -6.80
N ALA A 62 -26.42 -1.35 -7.71
CA ALA A 62 -26.74 -1.28 -9.13
C ALA A 62 -26.98 -2.69 -9.73
N GLY A 63 -26.15 -3.67 -9.35
CA GLY A 63 -26.33 -5.07 -9.76
C GLY A 63 -27.64 -5.69 -9.26
N VAL A 64 -28.00 -5.47 -7.99
CA VAL A 64 -29.27 -5.93 -7.41
C VAL A 64 -30.46 -5.26 -8.10
N ALA A 65 -30.41 -3.96 -8.35
CA ALA A 65 -31.48 -3.23 -9.04
C ALA A 65 -31.63 -3.62 -10.52
N ALA A 66 -30.56 -4.11 -11.16
CA ALA A 66 -30.63 -4.68 -12.50
C ALA A 66 -31.24 -6.09 -12.48
N GLY A 67 -30.87 -6.94 -11.52
CA GLY A 67 -31.42 -8.29 -11.35
C GLY A 67 -32.89 -8.31 -10.92
N ALA A 68 -33.33 -7.35 -10.10
CA ALA A 68 -34.72 -7.21 -9.67
C ALA A 68 -35.68 -6.79 -10.81
N ARG A 69 -35.16 -6.29 -11.93
CA ARG A 69 -35.95 -5.96 -13.14
C ARG A 69 -36.34 -7.18 -13.98
N GLY A 70 -36.06 -8.39 -13.50
CA GLY A 70 -36.31 -9.65 -14.22
C GLY A 70 -35.31 -9.87 -15.37
N PRO A 71 -35.20 -11.08 -15.93
CA PRO A 71 -34.34 -11.31 -17.08
C PRO A 71 -34.87 -10.47 -18.25
N ALA A 72 -34.06 -9.53 -18.72
CA ALA A 72 -34.34 -8.82 -19.96
C ALA A 72 -34.48 -9.85 -21.10
N ARG A 73 -35.49 -9.68 -21.95
CA ARG A 73 -35.66 -10.46 -23.18
C ARG A 73 -34.34 -10.43 -23.96
N PRO A 74 -33.80 -11.59 -24.40
CA PRO A 74 -32.52 -11.60 -25.09
C PRO A 74 -32.60 -10.73 -26.37
N PRO A 75 -31.55 -9.95 -26.67
CA PRO A 75 -31.50 -9.19 -27.91
C PRO A 75 -31.52 -10.16 -29.10
N ALA A 76 -32.13 -9.72 -30.21
CA ALA A 76 -32.14 -10.48 -31.46
C ALA A 76 -30.68 -10.83 -31.87
N ALA A 77 -30.47 -12.08 -32.25
CA ALA A 77 -29.17 -12.62 -32.59
C ALA A 77 -28.52 -11.84 -33.74
N GLY A 78 -27.44 -11.13 -33.41
CA GLY A 78 -26.61 -10.38 -34.35
C GLY A 78 -25.47 -9.61 -33.65
N ALA A 79 -25.03 -10.08 -32.47
CA ALA A 79 -23.93 -9.46 -31.74
C ALA A 79 -22.62 -10.22 -31.94
N ASP A 80 -21.59 -9.45 -32.23
CA ASP A 80 -20.20 -9.79 -32.50
C ASP A 80 -19.61 -10.80 -31.48
N PRO A 81 -18.98 -11.91 -31.90
CA PRO A 81 -18.36 -12.88 -30.99
C PRO A 81 -17.10 -12.36 -30.26
N ASP A 82 -16.60 -11.16 -30.59
CA ASP A 82 -15.51 -10.51 -29.85
C ASP A 82 -15.97 -9.60 -28.69
N ALA A 83 -17.23 -9.69 -28.28
CA ALA A 83 -17.67 -9.20 -26.96
C ALA A 83 -17.16 -10.13 -25.84
N GLY A 84 -15.85 -10.40 -25.82
CA GLY A 84 -15.15 -11.13 -24.78
C GLY A 84 -15.42 -10.48 -23.43
N GLY A 85 -16.10 -11.24 -22.57
CA GLY A 85 -16.67 -10.75 -21.32
C GLY A 85 -15.62 -10.18 -20.38
N ARG A 86 -15.61 -8.86 -20.24
CA ARG A 86 -15.07 -8.23 -19.05
C ARG A 86 -16.03 -8.56 -17.91
N THR A 87 -15.67 -9.54 -17.09
CA THR A 87 -16.52 -9.91 -15.97
C THR A 87 -16.71 -8.68 -15.07
N PRO A 88 -17.94 -8.34 -14.65
CA PRO A 88 -18.17 -7.28 -13.65
C PRO A 88 -17.39 -7.49 -12.34
N GLN A 89 -16.83 -8.68 -12.14
CA GLN A 89 -16.09 -9.14 -10.97
C GLN A 89 -14.68 -8.56 -10.85
N GLU A 90 -14.01 -8.25 -11.96
CA GLU A 90 -12.62 -7.76 -11.99
C GLU A 90 -12.43 -6.41 -11.26
N PRO A 91 -13.16 -5.33 -11.61
CA PRO A 91 -13.00 -4.05 -10.91
C PRO A 91 -13.39 -4.16 -9.43
N ARG A 92 -14.43 -4.92 -9.10
CA ARG A 92 -14.84 -5.16 -7.71
C ARG A 92 -13.70 -5.76 -6.88
N ARG A 93 -13.00 -6.77 -7.41
CA ARG A 93 -11.90 -7.43 -6.71
C ARG A 93 -10.74 -6.47 -6.45
N THR A 94 -10.35 -5.67 -7.47
CA THR A 94 -9.30 -4.66 -7.31
C THR A 94 -9.67 -3.62 -6.24
N LEU A 95 -10.92 -3.15 -6.24
CA LEU A 95 -11.38 -2.18 -5.25
C LEU A 95 -11.36 -2.76 -3.82
N LEU A 96 -11.85 -4.00 -3.64
CA LEU A 96 -11.82 -4.66 -2.33
C LEU A 96 -10.39 -4.89 -1.82
N LEU A 97 -9.48 -5.31 -2.71
CA LEU A 97 -8.06 -5.42 -2.37
C LEU A 97 -7.49 -4.06 -1.93
N CYS A 98 -7.81 -2.98 -2.64
CA CYS A 98 -7.38 -1.64 -2.25
C CYS A 98 -7.90 -1.22 -0.87
N VAL A 99 -9.15 -1.57 -0.53
CA VAL A 99 -9.70 -1.32 0.82
C VAL A 99 -8.88 -2.05 1.87
N GLU A 100 -8.64 -3.35 1.68
CA GLU A 100 -7.92 -4.19 2.64
C GLU A 100 -6.49 -3.70 2.87
N ILE A 101 -5.76 -3.41 1.79
CA ILE A 101 -4.37 -2.96 1.89
C ILE A 101 -4.27 -1.56 2.51
N CYS A 102 -5.15 -0.64 2.14
CA CYS A 102 -5.16 0.68 2.77
C CYS A 102 -5.51 0.59 4.26
N ASP A 103 -6.48 -0.23 4.68
CA ASP A 103 -6.83 -0.40 6.10
C ASP A 103 -5.68 -1.03 6.90
N ALA A 104 -5.07 -2.10 6.38
CA ALA A 104 -3.90 -2.72 7.00
C ALA A 104 -2.73 -1.73 7.14
N THR A 105 -2.52 -0.89 6.13
CA THR A 105 -1.48 0.14 6.15
C THR A 105 -1.82 1.25 7.15
N CYS A 106 -3.07 1.72 7.23
CA CYS A 106 -3.50 2.68 8.24
C CYS A 106 -3.20 2.18 9.66
N ARG A 107 -3.56 0.93 9.96
CA ARG A 107 -3.32 0.33 11.27
C ARG A 107 -1.83 0.24 11.56
N LEU A 108 -1.05 -0.27 10.59
CA LEU A 108 0.40 -0.37 10.70
C LEU A 108 1.06 0.99 10.96
N LEU A 109 0.63 2.04 10.26
CA LEU A 109 1.13 3.41 10.44
C LEU A 109 0.59 4.09 11.69
N SER A 110 -0.53 3.66 12.27
CA SER A 110 -1.08 4.28 13.49
C SER A 110 -0.43 3.72 14.76
N GLU A 111 0.10 2.51 14.73
CA GLU A 111 0.79 1.90 15.87
C GLU A 111 2.21 2.45 16.04
N GLU A 112 2.63 2.75 17.29
CA GLU A 112 3.83 3.54 17.57
C GLU A 112 5.11 2.69 17.83
N ALA A 113 6.18 3.07 17.10
CA ALA A 113 7.60 3.14 17.47
C ALA A 113 8.54 1.90 17.59
N LEU A 114 8.11 0.64 17.46
CA LEU A 114 9.07 -0.50 17.42
C LEU A 114 8.87 -1.45 16.24
N ARG A 115 8.22 -0.98 15.18
CA ARG A 115 8.00 -1.79 13.98
C ARG A 115 9.26 -1.76 13.11
N ASP A 116 9.59 -2.93 12.58
CA ASP A 116 10.64 -3.12 11.57
C ASP A 116 10.43 -2.16 10.39
N GLU A 117 11.37 -1.25 10.16
CA GLU A 117 11.36 -0.27 9.06
C GLU A 117 11.27 -0.96 7.70
N TYR A 118 11.89 -2.13 7.56
CA TYR A 118 11.81 -2.94 6.34
C TYR A 118 10.38 -3.43 6.10
N ALA A 119 9.70 -3.91 7.14
CA ALA A 119 8.29 -4.33 7.05
C ALA A 119 7.36 -3.14 6.74
N LEU A 120 7.62 -1.96 7.32
CA LEU A 120 6.91 -0.72 6.99
C LEU A 120 7.07 -0.37 5.51
N ARG A 121 8.32 -0.40 5.02
CA ARG A 121 8.66 -0.09 3.64
C ARG A 121 7.93 -1.00 2.67
N LEU A 122 8.02 -2.32 2.87
CA LEU A 122 7.35 -3.30 2.01
C LEU A 122 5.82 -3.12 2.00
N GLN A 123 5.20 -2.90 3.17
CA GLN A 123 3.76 -2.68 3.25
C GLN A 123 3.34 -1.41 2.49
N VAL A 124 4.06 -0.31 2.67
CA VAL A 124 3.72 0.98 2.03
C VAL A 124 4.00 0.95 0.53
N GLU A 125 5.06 0.29 0.09
CA GLU A 125 5.34 0.04 -1.34
C GLU A 125 4.20 -0.77 -1.98
N TRP A 126 3.72 -1.81 -1.29
CA TRP A 126 2.59 -2.58 -1.79
C TRP A 126 1.29 -1.78 -1.81
N CYS A 127 1.00 -1.01 -0.76
CA CYS A 127 -0.15 -0.10 -0.70
C CYS A 127 -0.16 0.89 -1.87
N ARG A 128 0.99 1.51 -2.14
CA ARG A 128 1.18 2.42 -3.28
C ARG A 128 0.85 1.73 -4.61
N ALA A 129 1.36 0.53 -4.84
CA ALA A 129 1.15 -0.21 -6.09
C ALA A 129 -0.33 -0.55 -6.28
N VAL A 130 -0.99 -1.08 -5.24
CA VAL A 130 -2.41 -1.42 -5.26
C VAL A 130 -3.29 -0.19 -5.47
N ALA A 131 -2.97 0.94 -4.83
CA ALA A 131 -3.71 2.19 -5.02
C ALA A 131 -3.61 2.69 -6.47
N LEU A 132 -2.46 2.60 -7.12
CA LEU A 132 -2.31 2.96 -8.55
C LEU A 132 -3.11 2.03 -9.47
N GLU A 133 -3.07 0.73 -9.21
CA GLU A 133 -3.88 -0.24 -9.96
C GLU A 133 -5.38 0.04 -9.80
N CYS A 134 -5.81 0.33 -8.57
CA CYS A 134 -7.19 0.71 -8.26
C CYS A 134 -7.60 2.00 -8.96
N ALA A 135 -6.73 3.02 -9.01
CA ALA A 135 -6.99 4.24 -9.75
C ALA A 135 -7.28 3.95 -11.23
N HIS A 136 -6.44 3.13 -11.89
CA HIS A 136 -6.65 2.72 -13.27
C HIS A 136 -7.94 1.91 -13.47
N ALA A 137 -8.32 1.08 -12.48
CA ALA A 137 -9.59 0.38 -12.51
C ALA A 137 -10.78 1.35 -12.39
N CYS A 138 -10.70 2.33 -11.50
CA CYS A 138 -11.72 3.36 -11.32
C CYS A 138 -11.88 4.25 -12.56
N ASP A 139 -10.81 4.57 -13.30
CA ASP A 139 -10.90 5.33 -14.57
C ASP A 139 -11.72 4.63 -15.66
N ARG A 140 -11.86 3.30 -15.59
CA ARG A 140 -12.64 2.50 -16.56
C ARG A 140 -14.11 2.35 -16.16
N MET A 141 -14.50 2.89 -15.00
CA MET A 141 -15.86 2.81 -14.49
C MET A 141 -16.59 4.15 -14.67
N PRO A 142 -17.90 4.14 -14.97
CA PRO A 142 -18.71 5.35 -14.90
C PRO A 142 -18.71 5.88 -13.46
N ASP A 143 -18.69 7.20 -13.26
CA ASP A 143 -18.67 7.85 -11.93
C ASP A 143 -17.51 7.37 -11.03
N GLY A 144 -16.37 7.01 -11.64
CA GLY A 144 -15.17 6.50 -10.96
C GLY A 144 -14.17 7.60 -10.56
N GLU A 145 -14.40 8.85 -10.94
CA GLU A 145 -13.43 9.94 -10.88
C GLU A 145 -13.01 10.26 -9.44
N ASP A 146 -13.95 10.26 -8.50
CA ASP A 146 -13.64 10.52 -7.08
C ASP A 146 -12.78 9.41 -6.48
N CYS A 147 -13.15 8.15 -6.71
CA CYS A 147 -12.35 6.99 -6.33
C CYS A 147 -10.93 7.09 -6.92
N ALA A 148 -10.83 7.33 -8.22
CA ALA A 148 -9.54 7.37 -8.91
C ALA A 148 -8.66 8.53 -8.41
N ARG A 149 -9.24 9.70 -8.10
CA ARG A 149 -8.49 10.82 -7.50
C ARG A 149 -7.96 10.47 -6.11
N ARG A 150 -8.77 9.85 -5.26
CA ARG A 150 -8.37 9.44 -3.90
C ARG A 150 -7.29 8.35 -3.92
N CYS A 151 -7.42 7.37 -4.80
CA CYS A 151 -6.41 6.33 -5.01
C CYS A 151 -5.05 6.93 -5.41
N ARG A 152 -5.04 7.90 -6.34
CA ARG A 152 -3.79 8.60 -6.72
C ARG A 152 -3.24 9.48 -5.60
N ALA A 153 -4.10 10.10 -4.78
CA ALA A 153 -3.65 10.87 -3.62
C ALA A 153 -2.98 9.96 -2.59
N CYS A 154 -3.58 8.79 -2.32
CA CYS A 154 -2.97 7.75 -1.47
C CYS A 154 -1.61 7.30 -2.00
N ALA A 155 -1.51 6.96 -3.29
CA ALA A 155 -0.25 6.54 -3.87
C ALA A 155 0.86 7.60 -3.77
N ARG A 156 0.51 8.89 -3.89
CA ARG A 156 1.45 10.00 -3.67
C ARG A 156 1.89 10.07 -2.22
N ALA A 157 0.95 10.11 -1.27
CA ALA A 157 1.28 10.15 0.16
C ALA A 157 2.12 8.94 0.61
N CYS A 158 1.87 7.74 0.07
CA CYS A 158 2.72 6.57 0.30
C CYS A 158 4.13 6.76 -0.28
N SER A 159 4.27 7.38 -1.45
CA SER A 159 5.57 7.68 -2.05
C SER A 159 6.35 8.72 -1.23
N ASP A 160 5.65 9.74 -0.75
CA ASP A 160 6.23 10.80 0.07
C ASP A 160 6.72 10.24 1.42
N PHE A 161 5.90 9.42 2.09
CA PHE A 161 6.31 8.75 3.32
C PHE A 161 7.46 7.76 3.10
N LEU A 162 7.47 6.99 2.02
CA LEU A 162 8.59 6.10 1.67
C LEU A 162 9.91 6.87 1.51
N ALA A 163 9.86 8.12 1.05
CA ALA A 163 11.06 8.95 0.93
C ALA A 163 11.62 9.43 2.29
N THR A 164 10.85 9.27 3.38
CA THR A 164 11.30 9.53 4.75
C THR A 164 11.93 8.32 5.42
N LEU A 165 11.66 7.11 4.89
CA LEU A 165 12.30 5.86 5.30
C LEU A 165 13.63 5.75 4.53
N GLY A 166 14.74 5.53 5.23
CA GLY A 166 16.10 5.65 4.67
C GLY A 166 16.38 4.77 3.46
#